data_AF-I0IPY5-F1
#
_entry.id   AF-I0IPY5-F1
#
_cell.length_a   1.000
_cell.length_b   1.000
_cell.length_c   1.000
_cell.angle_alpha   90.00
_cell.angle_beta   90.00
_cell.angle_gamma   90.00
#
_symmetry.space_group_name_H-M   'P 1'
#
loop_
_entity.id
_entity.type
_entity.pdbx_description
1 polymer ?
#
loop_
_entity_poly.entity_id
_entity_poly.type
_entity_poly.pdbx_seq_one_letter_code
_entity_poly.pdbx_strand_id
1 'polypeptide(L)'
;METSPENIPGAPPVRTLSQVRQAAAICPFCILGIALIFWAKPSSGATVTGLALWTVIMQGFSAIFLVLLFRAAKAVGDTLEERKVVQKIPLSERDLLDKAYRLGRYAPIDTKPHPEHLPDWIEHNETILKSVMATFEERHIISPTVKEKVRERFHKGVSELIASQPDGGNSFAVSKSEVQNMIDRLFSKI
;
A
#
# COMPACT_ATOMS: atom_id res chain seq x y z
N MET A 1 -22.92 -12.30 -41.23
CA MET A 1 -22.92 -12.06 -39.77
C MET A 1 -21.52 -12.30 -39.29
N GLU A 2 -20.72 -11.23 -39.24
CA GLU A 2 -19.33 -11.25 -38.79
C GLU A 2 -19.30 -11.35 -37.25
N THR A 3 -18.57 -12.33 -36.73
CA THR A 3 -18.35 -12.53 -35.30
C THR A 3 -17.27 -11.55 -34.81
N SER A 4 -17.70 -10.51 -34.09
CA SER A 4 -16.82 -9.57 -33.39
C SER A 4 -16.21 -10.24 -32.14
N PRO A 5 -14.88 -10.24 -31.95
CA PRO A 5 -14.24 -10.87 -30.80
C PRO A 5 -14.04 -9.85 -29.67
N GLU A 6 -15.08 -9.56 -28.89
CA GLU A 6 -14.95 -8.73 -27.68
C GLU A 6 -15.85 -9.25 -26.55
N ASN A 7 -15.29 -10.09 -25.68
CA ASN A 7 -15.30 -9.94 -24.21
C ASN A 7 -14.94 -11.26 -23.54
N ILE A 8 -13.65 -11.45 -23.26
CA ILE A 8 -13.22 -12.43 -22.26
C ILE A 8 -13.20 -11.71 -20.90
N PRO A 9 -14.01 -12.15 -19.91
CA PRO A 9 -14.01 -11.55 -18.59
C PRO A 9 -12.64 -11.77 -17.94
N GLY A 10 -11.88 -10.68 -17.74
CA GLY A 10 -10.55 -10.72 -17.14
C GLY A 10 -9.49 -9.95 -17.91
N ALA A 11 -9.69 -9.63 -19.19
CA ALA A 11 -8.77 -8.79 -19.94
C ALA A 11 -8.95 -7.30 -19.56
N PRO A 12 -7.87 -6.50 -19.43
CA PRO A 12 -7.98 -5.05 -19.38
C PRO A 12 -8.75 -4.56 -20.62
N PRO A 13 -9.63 -3.55 -20.51
CA PRO A 13 -10.31 -3.00 -21.70
C PRO A 13 -9.27 -2.68 -22.77
N VAL A 14 -9.56 -2.99 -24.05
CA VAL A 14 -8.61 -2.85 -25.17
C VAL A 14 -7.96 -1.45 -25.22
N ARG A 15 -8.68 -0.43 -24.73
CA ARG A 15 -8.20 0.95 -24.57
C ARG A 15 -7.07 1.13 -23.54
N THR A 16 -7.06 0.45 -22.39
CA THR A 16 -5.98 0.56 -21.39
C THR A 16 -4.73 -0.17 -21.84
N LEU A 17 -4.86 -1.35 -22.46
CA LEU A 17 -3.73 -2.05 -23.08
C LEU A 17 -3.09 -1.22 -24.22
N SER A 18 -3.91 -0.54 -25.02
CA SER A 18 -3.44 0.39 -26.05
C SER A 18 -2.65 1.58 -25.46
N GLN A 19 -3.12 2.17 -24.36
CA GLN A 19 -2.46 3.31 -23.70
C GLN A 19 -1.13 2.93 -23.05
N VAL A 20 -1.08 1.78 -22.37
CA VAL A 20 0.18 1.26 -21.78
C VAL A 20 1.19 0.92 -22.88
N ARG A 21 0.72 0.34 -24.00
CA ARG A 21 1.57 0.01 -25.15
C ARG A 21 2.08 1.26 -25.87
N GLN A 22 1.29 2.33 -25.94
CA GLN A 22 1.74 3.64 -26.43
C GLN A 22 2.79 4.26 -25.51
N ALA A 23 2.61 4.24 -24.19
CA ALA A 23 3.60 4.76 -23.25
C ALA A 23 4.92 3.97 -23.30
N ALA A 24 4.84 2.64 -23.36
CA ALA A 24 6.01 1.77 -23.51
C ALA A 24 6.74 1.97 -24.86
N ALA A 25 6.01 2.32 -25.93
CA ALA A 25 6.59 2.63 -27.23
C ALA A 25 7.30 3.99 -27.25
N ILE A 26 6.85 4.98 -26.48
CA ILE A 26 7.41 6.35 -26.47
C ILE A 26 8.74 6.43 -25.68
N CYS A 27 8.88 5.65 -24.60
CA CYS A 27 10.11 5.57 -23.79
C CYS A 27 11.42 5.39 -24.61
N PRO A 28 11.53 4.40 -25.53
CA PRO A 28 12.74 4.22 -26.31
C PRO A 28 12.98 5.37 -27.31
N PHE A 29 11.95 6.06 -27.82
CA PHE A 29 12.14 7.22 -28.69
C PHE A 29 12.70 8.44 -27.94
N CYS A 30 12.28 8.66 -26.69
CA CYS A 30 12.83 9.73 -25.85
C CYS A 30 14.31 9.48 -25.52
N ILE A 31 14.67 8.25 -25.13
CA ILE A 31 16.05 7.88 -24.82
C ILE A 31 16.92 7.93 -26.07
N LEU A 32 16.42 7.42 -27.21
CA LEU A 32 17.13 7.45 -28.49
C LEU A 32 17.37 8.88 -28.96
N GLY A 33 16.39 9.78 -28.80
CA GLY A 33 16.58 11.17 -29.20
C GLY A 33 17.50 11.96 -28.26
N ILE A 34 17.55 11.64 -26.96
CA ILE A 34 18.58 12.17 -26.05
C ILE A 34 19.97 11.67 -26.49
N ALA A 35 20.10 10.37 -26.79
CA ALA A 35 21.34 9.78 -27.28
C ALA A 35 21.79 10.41 -28.62
N LEU A 36 20.87 10.69 -29.54
CA LEU A 36 21.14 11.38 -30.80
C LEU A 36 21.62 12.83 -30.60
N ILE A 37 21.09 13.56 -29.61
CA ILE A 37 21.57 14.91 -29.26
C ILE A 37 23.02 14.86 -28.77
N PHE A 38 23.37 13.87 -27.93
CA PHE A 38 24.75 13.68 -27.47
C PHE A 38 25.69 13.16 -28.57
N TRP A 39 25.19 12.35 -29.50
CA TRP A 39 25.96 11.80 -30.62
C TRP A 39 26.20 12.82 -31.74
N ALA A 40 25.29 13.76 -31.98
CA ALA A 40 25.47 14.85 -32.95
C ALA A 40 26.42 15.96 -32.46
N LYS A 41 26.68 16.01 -31.16
CA LYS A 41 27.48 17.04 -30.47
C LYS A 41 28.99 17.06 -30.80
N PRO A 42 29.68 15.95 -31.15
CA PRO A 42 31.12 16.01 -31.45
C PRO A 42 31.44 16.28 -32.93
N SER A 43 30.50 16.12 -33.86
CA SER A 43 30.81 15.99 -35.30
C SER A 43 30.10 16.95 -36.25
N SER A 44 29.06 17.66 -35.79
CA SER A 44 28.34 18.62 -36.62
C SER A 44 28.43 20.00 -35.99
N GLY A 45 28.87 21.02 -36.73
CA GLY A 45 28.90 22.42 -36.29
C GLY A 45 27.50 23.02 -36.09
N ALA A 46 26.62 22.31 -35.39
CA ALA A 46 25.27 22.72 -35.06
C ALA A 46 25.33 23.95 -34.15
N THR A 47 24.71 25.04 -34.59
CA THR A 47 24.63 26.28 -33.81
C THR A 47 23.87 26.05 -32.51
N VAL A 48 24.27 26.75 -31.45
CA VAL A 48 23.68 26.67 -30.10
C VAL A 48 22.15 26.77 -30.12
N THR A 49 21.60 27.54 -31.07
CA THR A 49 20.17 27.71 -31.30
C THR A 49 19.44 26.44 -31.74
N GLY A 50 20.07 25.60 -32.57
CA GLY A 50 19.52 24.31 -33.00
C GLY A 50 19.48 23.30 -31.86
N LEU A 51 20.52 23.28 -31.01
CA LEU A 51 20.56 22.42 -29.82
C LEU A 51 19.49 22.85 -28.79
N ALA A 52 19.33 24.15 -28.59
CA ALA A 52 18.30 24.71 -27.71
C ALA A 52 16.88 24.32 -28.18
N LEU A 53 16.59 24.44 -29.47
CA LEU A 53 15.29 24.05 -30.04
C LEU A 53 14.99 22.56 -29.81
N TRP A 54 15.98 21.68 -30.02
CA TRP A 54 15.84 20.24 -29.76
C TRP A 54 15.58 19.93 -28.28
N THR A 55 16.27 20.62 -27.36
CA THR A 55 16.04 20.43 -25.93
C THR A 55 14.63 20.85 -25.50
N VAL A 56 14.11 21.96 -26.03
CA VAL A 56 12.76 22.44 -25.72
C VAL A 56 11.70 21.46 -26.24
N ILE A 57 11.88 20.94 -27.47
CA ILE A 57 10.97 19.94 -28.04
C ILE A 57 10.96 18.67 -27.18
N MET A 58 12.13 18.18 -26.77
CA MET A 58 12.24 16.98 -25.93
C MET A 58 11.66 17.17 -24.52
N GLN A 59 11.83 18.34 -23.93
CA GLN A 59 11.19 18.68 -22.66
C GLN A 59 9.66 18.71 -22.79
N GLY A 60 9.12 19.24 -23.89
CA GLY A 60 7.70 19.21 -24.19
C GLY A 60 7.14 17.78 -24.28
N PHE A 61 7.82 16.90 -25.02
CA PHE A 61 7.44 15.49 -25.11
C PHE A 61 7.55 14.76 -23.76
N SER A 62 8.59 15.03 -22.97
CA SER A 62 8.76 14.45 -21.64
C SER A 62 7.65 14.88 -20.67
N ALA A 63 7.21 16.13 -20.73
CA ALA A 63 6.11 16.62 -19.90
C ALA A 63 4.78 15.94 -20.25
N ILE A 64 4.48 15.82 -21.55
CA ILE A 64 3.28 15.11 -22.03
C ILE A 64 3.33 13.63 -21.61
N PHE A 65 4.50 13.00 -21.71
CA PHE A 65 4.71 11.63 -21.27
C PHE A 65 4.42 11.44 -19.77
N LEU A 66 4.96 12.32 -18.91
CA LEU A 66 4.69 12.27 -17.47
C LEU A 66 3.20 12.43 -17.15
N VAL A 67 2.49 13.32 -17.85
CA VAL A 67 1.04 13.49 -17.67
C VAL A 67 0.28 12.21 -18.06
N LEU A 68 0.65 11.57 -19.17
CA LEU A 68 0.04 10.31 -19.60
C LEU A 68 0.35 9.17 -18.62
N LEU A 69 1.57 9.10 -18.09
CA LEU A 69 1.97 8.11 -17.10
C LEU A 69 1.20 8.30 -15.79
N PHE A 70 1.01 9.53 -15.33
CA PHE A 70 0.21 9.83 -14.15
C PHE A 70 -1.27 9.46 -14.35
N ARG A 71 -1.83 9.75 -15.53
CA ARG A 71 -3.21 9.34 -15.88
C ARG A 71 -3.36 7.83 -15.97
N ALA A 72 -2.38 7.12 -16.54
CA ALA A 72 -2.37 5.66 -16.60
C ALA A 72 -2.24 5.04 -15.20
N ALA A 73 -1.34 5.57 -14.36
CA ALA A 73 -1.19 5.14 -12.98
C ALA A 73 -2.48 5.37 -12.16
N LYS A 74 -3.13 6.52 -12.35
CA LYS A 74 -4.43 6.82 -11.73
C LYS A 74 -5.52 5.86 -12.20
N ALA A 75 -5.64 5.61 -13.51
CA ALA A 75 -6.63 4.67 -14.04
C ALA A 75 -6.38 3.22 -13.55
N VAL A 76 -5.12 2.82 -13.38
CA VAL A 76 -4.78 1.53 -12.77
C VAL A 76 -5.13 1.51 -11.27
N GLY A 77 -4.90 2.61 -10.55
CA GLY A 77 -5.33 2.77 -9.16
C GLY A 77 -6.85 2.67 -9.01
N ASP A 78 -7.61 3.44 -9.79
CA ASP A 78 -9.07 3.47 -9.78
C ASP A 78 -9.65 2.09 -10.14
N THR A 79 -9.07 1.37 -11.12
CA THR A 79 -9.52 0.01 -11.48
C THR A 79 -9.12 -1.05 -10.45
N LEU A 80 -8.03 -0.86 -9.71
CA LEU A 80 -7.67 -1.70 -8.56
C LEU A 80 -8.61 -1.46 -7.37
N GLU A 81 -9.02 -0.21 -7.14
CA GLU A 81 -10.02 0.16 -6.14
C GLU A 81 -11.41 -0.38 -6.51
N GLU A 82 -11.86 -0.25 -7.76
CA GLU A 82 -13.14 -0.82 -8.23
C GLU A 82 -13.15 -2.35 -8.19
N ARG A 83 -12.00 -3.02 -8.39
CA ARG A 83 -11.88 -4.48 -8.25
C ARG A 83 -11.86 -4.96 -6.81
N LYS A 84 -11.80 -4.08 -5.82
CA LYS A 84 -11.86 -4.43 -4.40
C LYS A 84 -13.31 -4.70 -3.97
N VAL A 85 -14.04 -5.51 -4.74
CA VAL A 85 -15.21 -6.22 -4.21
C VAL A 85 -14.66 -7.28 -3.26
N VAL A 86 -14.30 -6.86 -2.05
CA VAL A 86 -13.93 -7.77 -0.98
C VAL A 86 -15.19 -8.59 -0.70
N GLN A 87 -15.24 -9.80 -1.25
CA GLN A 87 -16.30 -10.75 -0.92
C GLN A 87 -16.24 -10.97 0.59
N LYS A 88 -17.19 -10.38 1.31
CA LYS A 88 -17.24 -10.50 2.75
C LYS A 88 -17.54 -11.95 3.07
N ILE A 89 -16.67 -12.58 3.86
CA ILE A 89 -16.79 -13.99 4.20
C ILE A 89 -17.75 -14.08 5.40
N PRO A 90 -18.94 -14.69 5.24
CA PRO A 90 -19.81 -14.97 6.36
C PRO A 90 -19.16 -16.05 7.23
N LEU A 91 -19.04 -15.78 8.52
CA LEU A 91 -18.48 -16.70 9.51
C LEU A 91 -19.43 -16.78 10.70
N SER A 92 -19.41 -17.91 11.41
CA SER A 92 -20.12 -18.02 12.68
C SER A 92 -19.52 -17.05 13.71
N GLU A 93 -20.31 -16.61 14.70
CA GLU A 93 -19.82 -15.75 15.78
C GLU A 93 -18.61 -16.38 16.48
N ARG A 94 -18.64 -17.68 16.74
CA ARG A 94 -17.52 -18.41 17.35
C ARG A 94 -16.25 -18.31 16.51
N ASP A 95 -16.35 -18.50 15.20
CA ASP A 95 -15.18 -18.44 14.30
C ASP A 95 -14.65 -17.02 14.15
N LEU A 96 -15.53 -16.01 14.16
CA LEU A 96 -15.14 -14.60 14.18
C LEU A 96 -14.33 -14.28 15.44
N LEU A 97 -14.80 -14.70 16.61
CA LEU A 97 -14.15 -14.47 17.89
C LEU A 97 -12.84 -15.25 18.05
N ASP A 98 -12.73 -16.44 17.46
CA ASP A 98 -11.48 -17.20 17.42
C ASP A 98 -10.46 -16.54 16.49
N LYS A 99 -10.88 -16.13 15.28
CA LYS A 99 -10.01 -15.41 14.34
C LYS A 99 -9.56 -14.07 14.89
N ALA A 100 -10.43 -13.30 15.54
CA ALA A 100 -10.07 -12.04 16.18
C ALA A 100 -9.00 -12.25 17.25
N TYR A 101 -9.17 -13.27 18.11
CA TYR A 101 -8.16 -13.62 19.10
C TYR A 101 -6.82 -14.03 18.46
N ARG A 102 -6.84 -14.89 17.44
CA ARG A 102 -5.62 -15.28 16.71
C ARG A 102 -4.92 -14.09 16.07
N LEU A 103 -5.68 -13.18 15.46
CA LEU A 103 -5.13 -11.96 14.87
C LEU A 103 -4.40 -11.11 15.90
N GLY A 104 -4.93 -10.98 17.12
CA GLY A 104 -4.25 -10.29 18.20
C GLY A 104 -2.99 -11.03 18.66
N ARG A 105 -3.09 -12.35 18.81
CA ARG A 105 -2.01 -13.22 19.31
C ARG A 105 -0.78 -13.26 18.40
N TYR A 106 -1.00 -13.08 17.10
CA TYR A 106 0.02 -13.07 16.05
C TYR A 106 0.09 -11.73 15.32
N ALA A 107 -0.37 -10.64 15.96
CA ALA A 107 -0.28 -9.31 15.38
C ALA A 107 1.20 -8.94 15.17
N PRO A 108 1.54 -8.27 14.05
CA PRO A 108 2.91 -7.83 13.78
C PRO A 108 3.25 -6.56 14.58
N ILE A 109 2.94 -6.55 15.87
CA ILE A 109 3.27 -5.44 16.77
C ILE A 109 4.67 -5.62 17.35
N ASP A 110 5.38 -4.53 17.51
CA ASP A 110 6.61 -4.54 18.29
C ASP A 110 6.26 -4.63 19.78
N THR A 111 6.85 -5.58 20.49
CA THR A 111 6.58 -5.85 21.91
C THR A 111 7.72 -5.40 22.82
N LYS A 112 8.79 -4.83 22.27
CA LYS A 112 10.00 -4.44 23.00
C LYS A 112 10.44 -3.02 22.63
N PRO A 113 9.69 -1.98 23.04
CA PRO A 113 10.05 -0.61 22.74
C PRO A 113 11.41 -0.22 23.33
N HIS A 114 12.18 0.54 22.58
CA HIS A 114 13.33 1.27 23.10
C HIS A 114 12.84 2.56 23.79
N PRO A 115 13.30 2.89 25.01
CA PRO A 115 12.79 4.05 25.76
C PRO A 115 12.89 5.38 25.02
N GLU A 116 13.97 5.56 24.25
CA GLU A 116 14.23 6.80 23.50
C GLU A 116 13.28 7.01 22.32
N HIS A 117 12.62 5.94 21.84
CA HIS A 117 11.73 5.96 20.68
C HIS A 117 10.28 5.61 21.05
N LEU A 118 9.90 5.80 22.31
CA LEU A 118 8.55 5.50 22.79
C LEU A 118 7.43 6.20 22.02
N PRO A 119 7.52 7.51 21.70
CA PRO A 119 6.47 8.19 20.93
C PRO A 119 6.26 7.55 19.55
N ASP A 120 7.34 7.32 18.81
CA ASP A 120 7.30 6.71 17.47
C ASP A 120 6.77 5.27 17.54
N TRP A 121 7.17 4.52 18.57
CA TRP A 121 6.69 3.16 18.81
C TRP A 121 5.18 3.12 19.09
N ILE A 122 4.64 4.07 19.85
CA ILE A 122 3.20 4.17 20.14
C ILE A 122 2.45 4.45 18.82
N GLU A 123 2.89 5.43 18.04
CA GLU A 123 2.27 5.79 16.76
C GLU A 123 2.30 4.64 15.76
N HIS A 124 3.43 3.94 15.68
CA HIS A 124 3.60 2.78 14.81
C HIS A 124 2.64 1.65 15.18
N ASN A 125 2.58 1.26 16.45
CA ASN A 125 1.68 0.19 16.90
C ASN A 125 0.21 0.61 16.83
N GLU A 126 -0.13 1.87 17.08
CA GLU A 126 -1.49 2.39 16.87
C GLU A 126 -1.92 2.22 15.41
N THR A 127 -1.04 2.57 14.47
CA THR A 127 -1.28 2.44 13.03
C THR A 127 -1.49 0.98 12.63
N ILE A 128 -0.64 0.07 13.13
CA ILE A 128 -0.75 -1.36 12.84
C ILE A 128 -2.06 -1.92 13.39
N LEU A 129 -2.38 -1.67 14.66
CA LEU A 129 -3.58 -2.21 15.30
C LEU A 129 -4.85 -1.71 14.60
N LYS A 130 -4.92 -0.42 14.25
CA LYS A 130 -6.02 0.14 13.45
C LYS A 130 -6.12 -0.51 12.08
N SER A 131 -5.00 -0.65 11.37
CA SER A 131 -4.97 -1.24 10.03
C SER A 131 -5.41 -2.71 10.03
N VAL A 132 -4.92 -3.50 10.99
CA VAL A 132 -5.28 -4.91 11.14
C VAL A 132 -6.77 -5.05 11.46
N MET A 133 -7.30 -4.26 12.41
CA MET A 133 -8.72 -4.29 12.75
C MET A 133 -9.60 -3.84 11.58
N ALA A 134 -9.25 -2.74 10.91
CA ALA A 134 -9.98 -2.26 9.74
C ALA A 134 -10.01 -3.30 8.61
N THR A 135 -8.86 -3.96 8.35
CA THR A 135 -8.78 -5.03 7.35
C THR A 135 -9.65 -6.23 7.73
N PHE A 136 -9.74 -6.56 9.03
CA PHE A 136 -10.61 -7.63 9.51
C PHE A 136 -12.10 -7.29 9.33
N GLU A 137 -12.50 -6.06 9.67
CA GLU A 137 -13.86 -5.55 9.48
C GLU A 137 -14.25 -5.43 8.00
N GLU A 138 -13.31 -5.09 7.11
CA GLU A 138 -13.54 -5.02 5.67
C GLU A 138 -13.83 -6.42 5.08
N ARG A 139 -13.16 -7.45 5.60
CA ARG A 139 -13.22 -8.83 5.07
C ARG A 139 -14.38 -9.67 5.61
N HIS A 140 -15.00 -9.26 6.73
CA HIS A 140 -16.00 -10.06 7.42
C HIS A 140 -17.30 -9.30 7.64
N ILE A 141 -18.43 -10.03 7.60
CA ILE A 141 -19.72 -9.48 8.01
C ILE A 141 -19.78 -9.55 9.53
N ILE A 142 -19.68 -8.40 10.20
CA ILE A 142 -19.70 -8.31 11.66
C ILE A 142 -20.91 -7.47 12.07
N SER A 143 -21.79 -8.03 12.88
CA SER A 143 -22.92 -7.28 13.43
C SER A 143 -22.42 -6.28 14.50
N PRO A 144 -23.13 -5.15 14.71
CA PRO A 144 -22.77 -4.19 15.75
C PRO A 144 -22.67 -4.82 17.15
N THR A 145 -23.51 -5.83 17.43
CA THR A 145 -23.52 -6.56 18.71
C THR A 145 -22.30 -7.47 18.92
N VAL A 146 -21.70 -7.96 17.85
CA VAL A 146 -20.52 -8.85 17.89
C VAL A 146 -19.22 -8.04 17.76
N LYS A 147 -19.28 -6.83 17.22
CA LYS A 147 -18.13 -5.94 17.02
C LYS A 147 -17.35 -5.70 18.32
N GLU A 148 -18.04 -5.40 19.41
CA GLU A 148 -17.37 -5.18 20.71
C GLU A 148 -16.67 -6.44 21.20
N LYS A 149 -17.33 -7.60 21.11
CA LYS A 149 -16.73 -8.90 21.47
C LYS A 149 -15.50 -9.22 20.62
N VAL A 150 -15.54 -8.88 19.33
CA VAL A 150 -14.39 -9.05 18.41
C VAL A 150 -13.22 -8.19 18.88
N ARG A 151 -13.47 -6.93 19.25
CA ARG A 151 -12.45 -6.03 19.78
C ARG A 151 -11.85 -6.55 21.08
N GLU A 152 -12.68 -6.99 22.03
CA GLU A 152 -12.23 -7.61 23.28
C GLU A 152 -11.38 -8.86 23.04
N ARG A 153 -11.78 -9.71 22.10
CA ARG A 153 -11.03 -10.93 21.76
C ARG A 153 -9.69 -10.62 21.11
N PHE A 154 -9.64 -9.63 20.23
CA PHE A 154 -8.41 -9.15 19.62
C PHE A 154 -7.47 -8.52 20.67
N HIS A 155 -8.00 -7.66 21.55
CA HIS A 155 -7.25 -7.09 22.68
C HIS A 155 -6.69 -8.17 23.62
N LYS A 156 -7.48 -9.18 23.94
CA LYS A 156 -7.03 -10.34 24.71
C LYS A 156 -5.88 -11.08 24.02
N GLY A 157 -5.97 -11.29 22.71
CA GLY A 157 -4.90 -11.92 21.92
C GLY A 157 -3.59 -11.12 21.99
N VAL A 158 -3.68 -9.80 21.84
CA VAL A 158 -2.53 -8.89 21.95
C VAL A 158 -1.93 -8.91 23.35
N SER A 159 -2.76 -8.89 24.39
CA SER A 159 -2.30 -8.93 25.79
C SER A 159 -1.56 -10.23 26.09
N GLU A 160 -2.06 -11.36 25.60
CA GLU A 160 -1.37 -12.65 25.72
C GLU A 160 -0.07 -12.71 24.90
N LEU A 161 -0.01 -12.01 23.77
CA LEU A 161 1.23 -11.86 23.01
C LEU A 161 2.30 -11.14 23.84
N ILE A 162 1.98 -10.02 24.47
CA ILE A 162 2.88 -9.25 25.34
C ILE A 162 3.30 -10.10 26.54
N ALA A 163 2.35 -10.76 27.21
CA ALA A 163 2.63 -11.62 28.36
C ALA A 163 3.56 -12.79 28.01
N SER A 164 3.48 -13.32 26.78
CA SER A 164 4.31 -14.42 26.31
C SER A 164 5.76 -14.03 25.96
N GLN A 165 6.07 -12.75 25.89
CA GLN A 165 7.45 -12.31 25.66
C GLN A 165 8.31 -12.55 26.92
N PRO A 166 9.63 -12.68 26.81
CA PRO A 166 10.52 -12.62 27.98
C PRO A 166 10.56 -11.20 28.55
N ASP A 167 10.74 -11.06 29.87
CA ASP A 167 11.02 -9.75 30.47
C ASP A 167 12.36 -9.25 29.94
N GLY A 168 12.42 -7.96 29.59
CA GLY A 168 13.64 -7.36 29.07
C GLY A 168 14.76 -7.54 30.09
N GLY A 169 15.81 -8.29 29.73
CA GLY A 169 16.94 -8.60 30.62
C GLY A 169 17.86 -7.42 30.91
N ASN A 170 17.54 -6.21 30.42
CA ASN A 170 18.32 -4.99 30.61
C ASN A 170 17.54 -3.98 31.43
N SER A 171 18.21 -3.34 32.40
CA SER A 171 17.66 -2.29 33.28
C SER A 171 17.13 -1.05 32.56
N PHE A 172 17.44 -0.89 31.27
CA PHE A 172 16.98 0.20 30.42
C PHE A 172 15.84 -0.21 29.49
N ALA A 173 15.36 -1.45 29.51
CA ALA A 173 14.21 -1.84 28.71
C ALA A 173 12.91 -1.40 29.39
N VAL A 174 11.93 -0.99 28.59
CA VAL A 174 10.57 -0.72 29.08
C VAL A 174 9.98 -2.04 29.59
N SER A 175 9.40 -2.01 30.79
CA SER A 175 8.87 -3.21 31.41
C SER A 175 7.62 -3.71 30.67
N LYS A 176 7.35 -5.02 30.74
CA LYS A 176 6.13 -5.58 30.12
C LYS A 176 4.84 -4.94 30.62
N SER A 177 4.77 -4.59 31.90
CA SER A 177 3.61 -3.93 32.48
C SER A 177 3.41 -2.53 31.89
N GLU A 178 4.48 -1.78 31.65
CA GLU A 178 4.41 -0.50 30.93
C GLU A 178 3.96 -0.69 29.48
N VAL A 179 4.52 -1.68 28.77
CA VAL A 179 4.09 -2.04 27.41
C VAL A 179 2.59 -2.39 27.39
N GLN A 180 2.14 -3.23 28.31
CA GLN A 180 0.73 -3.60 28.44
C GLN A 180 -0.16 -2.37 28.68
N ASN A 181 0.22 -1.50 29.64
CA ASN A 181 -0.53 -0.28 29.93
C ASN A 181 -0.63 0.66 28.72
N MET A 182 0.44 0.77 27.92
CA MET A 182 0.43 1.58 26.70
C MET A 182 -0.50 0.99 25.65
N ILE A 183 -0.47 -0.32 25.45
CA ILE A 183 -1.37 -1.01 24.53
C ILE A 183 -2.83 -0.89 24.99
N ASP A 184 -3.13 -1.03 26.27
CA ASP A 184 -4.49 -0.85 26.81
C ASP A 184 -5.03 0.55 26.51
N ARG A 185 -4.16 1.58 26.59
CA ARG A 185 -4.51 2.97 26.21
C ARG A 185 -4.68 3.15 24.70
N LEU A 186 -4.01 2.37 23.86
CA LEU A 186 -4.24 2.40 22.42
C LEU A 186 -5.61 1.81 22.09
N PHE A 187 -5.96 0.72 22.75
CA PHE A 187 -7.24 0.04 22.55
C PHE A 187 -8.46 0.85 22.98
N SER A 188 -8.32 1.77 23.95
CA SER A 188 -9.41 2.70 24.29
C SER A 188 -9.64 3.79 23.24
N LYS A 189 -8.71 4.00 22.31
CA LYS A 189 -8.82 4.96 21.19
C LYS A 189 -9.28 4.32 19.87
N ILE A 190 -9.16 3.00 19.74
CA ILE A 190 -9.55 2.21 18.56
C ILE A 190 -11.00 1.80 18.72
#